data_AF-A0A1T4PVA8-F1
#
_entry.id   AF-A0A1T4PVA8-F1
#
_cell.length_a   1.000
_cell.length_b   1.000
_cell.length_c   1.000
_cell.angle_alpha   90.00
_cell.angle_beta   90.00
_cell.angle_gamma   90.00
#
_symmetry.space_group_name_H-M   'P 1'
#
loop_
_entity.id
_entity.type
_entity.pdbx_description
1 polymer ?
#
loop_
_entity_poly.entity_id
_entity_poly.type
_entity_poly.pdbx_seq_one_letter_code
_entity_poly.pdbx_strand_id
1 'polypeptide(L)'
;MGKRYLITKEILLEMFGISERQLANLSKKSIVEKVGERYNLVQSVKQYIDFKGISRNDTTQSIVNAKTLGLLLGISERTVTDLALKGIIIKNDKDAYEKDTSITNYIDYLRETLDKNSEGRQQELNKKKYDAELKELKLKEQKKELHRTEDVKTVIQNMILNFRGKSLVLPSKLAPTLAHEANTEKVEEIIRKSVYELLEELSEWDPND
;
A
#
# COMPACT_ATOMS: atom_id res chain seq x y z
N MET A 1 17.83 20.18 59.92
CA MET A 1 17.29 18.98 60.61
C MET A 1 15.82 18.85 60.28
N GLY A 2 15.39 17.80 59.58
CA GLY A 2 13.99 17.58 59.26
C GLY A 2 13.15 17.34 60.52
N LYS A 3 11.91 17.84 60.55
CA LYS A 3 10.99 17.61 61.68
C LYS A 3 10.80 16.11 61.89
N ARG A 4 11.12 15.60 63.10
CA ARG A 4 10.87 14.21 63.50
C ARG A 4 9.47 14.11 64.09
N TYR A 5 8.57 13.44 63.38
CA TYR A 5 7.23 13.14 63.89
C TYR A 5 7.24 11.72 64.47
N LEU A 6 7.21 11.63 65.80
CA LEU A 6 7.25 10.36 66.52
C LEU A 6 5.83 9.88 66.83
N ILE A 7 5.44 8.77 66.23
CA ILE A 7 4.12 8.15 66.39
C ILE A 7 4.22 6.81 67.11
N THR A 8 3.11 6.36 67.70
CA THR A 8 3.04 5.04 68.34
C THR A 8 2.91 3.92 67.30
N LYS A 9 3.11 2.66 67.74
CA LYS A 9 2.97 1.50 66.86
C LYS A 9 1.55 1.38 66.32
N GLU A 10 0.52 1.72 67.10
CA GLU A 10 -0.90 1.60 66.73
C GLU A 10 -1.22 2.46 65.51
N ILE A 11 -0.75 3.71 65.50
CA ILE A 11 -0.94 4.64 64.37
C ILE A 11 -0.25 4.12 63.11
N LEU A 12 0.95 3.53 63.25
CA LEU A 12 1.71 3.01 62.11
C LEU A 12 1.06 1.75 61.52
N LEU A 13 0.49 0.88 62.37
CA LEU A 13 -0.26 -0.31 61.94
C LEU A 13 -1.51 0.08 61.17
N GLU A 14 -2.29 1.03 61.69
CA GLU A 14 -3.49 1.55 61.06
C GLU A 14 -3.16 2.22 59.72
N MET A 15 -2.17 3.11 59.70
CA MET A 15 -1.77 3.84 58.50
C MET A 15 -1.27 2.93 57.38
N PHE A 16 -0.50 1.88 57.72
CA PHE A 16 0.04 0.96 56.72
C PHE A 16 -0.91 -0.19 56.39
N GLY A 17 -1.98 -0.37 57.17
CA GLY A 17 -2.91 -1.50 57.02
C GLY A 17 -2.22 -2.85 57.24
N ILE A 18 -1.31 -2.95 58.22
CA ILE A 18 -0.53 -4.17 58.49
C ILE A 18 -0.69 -4.66 59.94
N SER A 19 -0.44 -5.93 60.17
CA SER A 19 -0.43 -6.56 61.51
C SER A 19 0.85 -6.26 62.30
N GLU A 20 0.80 -6.45 63.62
CA GLU A 20 1.98 -6.31 64.51
C GLU A 20 3.14 -7.22 64.09
N ARG A 21 2.83 -8.45 63.66
CA ARG A 21 3.84 -9.39 63.14
C ARG A 21 4.53 -8.82 61.89
N GLN A 22 3.78 -8.21 60.99
CA GLN A 22 4.34 -7.56 59.80
C GLN A 22 5.18 -6.34 60.18
N LEU A 23 4.71 -5.51 61.11
CA LEU A 23 5.48 -4.35 61.59
C LEU A 23 6.80 -4.78 62.26
N ALA A 24 6.79 -5.86 63.04
CA ALA A 24 8.01 -6.42 63.64
C ALA A 24 9.00 -6.89 62.56
N ASN A 25 8.51 -7.52 61.48
CA ASN A 25 9.34 -7.92 60.35
C ASN A 25 9.90 -6.71 59.59
N LEU A 26 9.13 -5.65 59.39
CA LEU A 26 9.59 -4.41 58.75
C LEU A 26 10.64 -3.70 59.61
N SER A 27 10.46 -3.71 60.93
CA SER A 27 11.43 -3.15 61.89
C SER A 27 12.76 -3.91 61.82
N LYS A 28 12.72 -5.25 61.79
CA LYS A 28 13.91 -6.09 61.60
C LYS A 28 14.65 -5.81 60.28
N LYS A 29 13.90 -5.48 59.22
CA LYS A 29 14.45 -5.15 57.90
C LYS A 29 14.86 -3.68 57.75
N SER A 30 14.78 -2.87 58.82
CA SER A 30 15.06 -1.43 58.78
C SER A 30 14.22 -0.64 57.75
N ILE A 31 13.01 -1.13 57.45
CA ILE A 31 12.03 -0.46 56.56
C ILE A 31 11.19 0.56 57.33
N VAL A 32 11.13 0.44 58.65
CA VAL A 32 10.55 1.45 59.54
C VAL A 32 11.59 1.86 60.57
N GLU A 33 11.67 3.16 60.85
CA GLU A 33 12.67 3.71 61.76
C GLU A 33 12.09 3.78 63.18
N LYS A 34 12.47 2.82 64.03
CA LYS A 34 12.11 2.79 65.44
C LYS A 34 13.06 3.69 66.26
N VAL A 35 12.51 4.62 67.03
CA VAL A 35 13.21 5.55 67.92
C VAL A 35 12.66 5.39 69.33
N GLY A 36 13.35 4.62 70.17
CA GLY A 36 12.82 4.19 71.47
C GLY A 36 11.55 3.36 71.29
N GLU A 37 10.46 3.69 71.99
CA GLU A 37 9.15 3.03 71.84
C GLU A 37 8.25 3.62 70.75
N ARG A 38 8.76 4.56 69.96
CA ARG A 38 8.00 5.25 68.90
C ARG A 38 8.67 5.07 67.53
N TYR A 39 7.99 5.52 66.48
CA TYR A 39 8.45 5.41 65.10
C TYR A 39 8.54 6.79 64.46
N ASN A 40 9.62 7.05 63.72
CA ASN A 40 9.72 8.25 62.89
C ASN A 40 8.83 8.07 61.66
N LEU A 41 7.70 8.77 61.64
CA LEU A 41 6.68 8.64 60.61
C LEU A 41 7.23 8.93 59.22
N VAL A 42 7.93 10.05 59.04
CA VAL A 42 8.37 10.52 57.72
C VAL A 42 9.32 9.52 57.09
N GLN A 43 10.30 9.05 57.86
CA GLN A 43 11.29 8.09 57.37
C GLN A 43 10.65 6.71 57.14
N SER A 44 9.79 6.27 58.05
CA SER A 44 9.10 4.98 57.92
C SER A 44 8.15 4.94 56.73
N VAL A 45 7.41 6.01 56.46
CA VAL A 45 6.54 6.12 55.26
C VAL A 45 7.39 6.10 54.00
N LYS A 46 8.46 6.90 53.95
CA LYS A 46 9.37 6.95 52.79
C LYS A 46 9.94 5.57 52.47
N GLN A 47 10.53 4.91 53.46
CA GLN A 47 11.12 3.58 53.31
C GLN A 47 10.07 2.50 53.03
N TYR A 48 8.87 2.59 53.60
CA TYR A 48 7.78 1.66 53.32
C TYR A 48 7.23 1.82 51.91
N ILE A 49 7.09 3.05 51.41
CA ILE A 49 6.72 3.32 50.02
C ILE A 49 7.81 2.82 49.08
N ASP A 50 9.09 3.03 49.39
CA ASP A 50 10.19 2.49 48.58
C ASP A 50 10.15 0.95 48.59
N PHE A 51 9.95 0.32 49.76
CA PHE A 51 9.80 -1.12 49.87
C PHE A 51 8.60 -1.66 49.10
N LYS A 52 7.43 -1.01 49.17
CA LYS A 52 6.21 -1.38 48.44
C LYS A 52 6.26 -1.00 46.97
N GLY A 53 6.99 0.05 46.60
CA GLY A 53 7.25 0.51 45.25
C GLY A 53 8.23 -0.42 44.53
N ILE A 54 9.25 -0.91 45.24
CA ILE A 54 10.11 -2.01 44.82
C ILE A 54 9.29 -3.31 44.70
N SER A 55 8.32 -3.58 45.58
CA SER A 55 7.34 -4.68 45.38
C SER A 55 6.22 -4.40 44.35
N ARG A 56 6.10 -3.17 43.82
CA ARG A 56 5.30 -2.89 42.60
C ARG A 56 6.13 -3.10 41.34
N ASN A 57 7.46 -3.00 41.47
CA ASN A 57 8.44 -3.53 40.52
C ASN A 57 8.91 -4.94 40.92
N ASP A 58 8.15 -5.69 41.74
CA ASP A 58 8.41 -7.11 41.91
C ASP A 58 8.12 -7.77 40.57
N THR A 59 9.20 -8.16 39.91
CA THR A 59 9.55 -9.52 39.43
C THR A 59 8.55 -10.65 39.79
N THR A 60 7.26 -10.41 39.71
CA THR A 60 6.21 -11.42 39.78
C THR A 60 5.82 -11.71 38.34
N GLN A 61 6.61 -12.62 37.79
CA GLN A 61 6.43 -13.29 36.50
C GLN A 61 6.67 -12.42 35.26
N SER A 62 7.97 -12.19 35.01
CA SER A 62 8.48 -12.11 33.63
C SER A 62 8.19 -13.41 32.86
N ILE A 63 7.90 -14.52 33.55
CA ILE A 63 7.59 -15.82 32.95
C ILE A 63 6.09 -16.13 33.09
N VAL A 64 5.38 -16.28 31.97
CA VAL A 64 3.94 -16.60 31.90
C VAL A 64 3.70 -17.88 31.10
N ASN A 65 2.54 -18.53 31.24
CA ASN A 65 2.15 -19.65 30.38
C ASN A 65 1.55 -19.16 29.04
N ALA A 66 1.39 -20.07 28.07
CA ALA A 66 0.86 -19.74 26.74
C ALA A 66 -0.52 -19.08 26.80
N LYS A 67 -1.39 -19.56 27.71
CA LYS A 67 -2.75 -19.03 27.92
C LYS A 67 -2.74 -17.57 28.36
N THR A 68 -1.95 -17.25 29.38
CA THR A 68 -1.81 -15.89 29.89
C THR A 68 -1.18 -14.99 28.84
N LEU A 69 -0.14 -15.44 28.13
CA LEU A 69 0.48 -14.64 27.08
C LEU A 69 -0.46 -14.40 25.90
N GLY A 70 -1.23 -15.41 25.49
CA GLY A 70 -2.22 -15.30 24.42
C GLY A 70 -3.30 -14.26 24.77
N LEU A 71 -3.80 -14.28 26.00
CA LEU A 71 -4.75 -13.26 26.49
C LEU A 71 -4.16 -11.85 26.46
N LEU A 72 -2.89 -11.68 26.85
CA LEU A 72 -2.21 -10.38 26.84
C LEU A 72 -2.00 -9.85 25.41
N LEU A 73 -1.66 -10.73 24.48
CA LEU A 73 -1.37 -10.39 23.09
C LEU A 73 -2.63 -10.37 22.20
N GLY A 74 -3.77 -10.82 22.72
CA GLY A 74 -5.01 -10.94 21.94
C GLY A 74 -4.98 -12.05 20.88
N ILE A 75 -4.22 -13.12 21.11
CA ILE A 75 -4.04 -14.25 20.17
C ILE A 75 -4.30 -15.60 20.85
N SER A 76 -4.50 -16.65 20.06
CA SER A 76 -4.72 -18.00 20.59
C SER A 76 -3.44 -18.63 21.16
N GLU A 77 -3.57 -19.56 22.11
CA GLU A 77 -2.45 -20.36 22.66
C GLU A 77 -1.66 -21.09 21.57
N ARG A 78 -2.36 -21.55 20.53
CA ARG A 78 -1.74 -22.16 19.35
C ARG A 78 -0.85 -21.16 18.63
N THR A 79 -1.36 -19.95 18.39
CA THR A 79 -0.60 -18.87 17.74
C THR A 79 0.61 -18.47 18.57
N VAL A 80 0.51 -18.46 19.90
CA VAL A 80 1.66 -18.24 20.79
C VAL A 80 2.75 -19.30 20.55
N THR A 81 2.36 -20.57 20.49
CA THR A 81 3.29 -21.68 20.22
C THR A 81 3.92 -21.57 18.82
N ASP A 82 3.12 -21.27 17.80
CA ASP A 82 3.59 -21.13 16.43
C ASP A 82 4.58 -19.96 16.29
N LEU A 83 4.34 -18.84 16.98
CA LEU A 83 5.25 -17.70 17.01
C LEU A 83 6.51 -17.98 17.82
N ALA A 84 6.44 -18.86 18.83
CA ALA A 84 7.61 -19.31 19.56
C ALA A 84 8.51 -20.21 18.71
N LEU A 85 7.93 -21.09 17.87
CA LEU A 85 8.69 -21.89 16.89
C LEU A 85 9.41 -21.01 15.87
N LYS A 86 8.86 -19.83 15.58
CA LYS A 86 9.47 -18.81 14.70
C LYS A 86 10.49 -17.92 15.42
N GLY A 87 10.71 -18.12 16.72
CA GLY A 87 11.63 -17.32 17.54
C GLY A 87 11.14 -15.90 17.87
N ILE A 88 9.89 -15.56 17.53
CA ILE A 88 9.32 -14.23 17.81
C ILE A 88 8.93 -14.14 19.28
N ILE A 89 8.25 -15.17 19.79
CA ILE A 89 7.93 -15.30 21.21
C ILE A 89 9.04 -16.10 21.90
N ILE A 90 9.54 -15.60 23.03
CA ILE A 90 10.66 -16.21 23.74
C ILE A 90 10.13 -17.21 24.75
N LYS A 91 10.47 -18.48 24.53
CA LYS A 91 10.14 -19.60 25.40
C LYS A 91 11.37 -20.03 26.18
N ASN A 92 11.20 -20.31 27.46
CA ASN A 92 12.24 -20.79 28.35
C ASN A 92 12.24 -22.32 28.46
N ASP A 93 13.25 -22.86 29.14
CA ASP A 93 13.48 -24.30 29.31
C ASP A 93 12.38 -25.02 30.13
N LYS A 94 11.49 -24.27 30.80
CA LYS A 94 10.41 -24.80 31.66
C LYS A 94 9.03 -24.72 30.99
N ASP A 95 8.99 -24.69 29.67
CA ASP A 95 7.75 -24.60 28.88
C ASP A 95 6.93 -23.32 29.15
N ALA A 96 7.59 -22.26 29.60
CA ALA A 96 6.96 -20.98 29.90
C ALA A 96 7.61 -19.84 29.10
N TYR A 97 7.01 -18.66 29.10
CA TYR A 97 7.32 -17.60 28.13
C TYR A 97 7.76 -16.32 28.81
N GLU A 98 8.81 -15.70 28.28
CA GLU A 98 9.26 -14.39 28.74
C GLU A 98 8.35 -13.29 28.22
N LYS A 99 7.44 -12.84 29.08
CA LYS A 99 6.36 -11.89 28.79
C LYS A 99 6.85 -10.61 28.14
N ASP A 100 7.75 -9.88 28.79
CA ASP A 100 8.12 -8.52 28.37
C ASP A 100 8.88 -8.53 27.03
N THR A 101 9.81 -9.47 26.88
CA THR A 101 10.55 -9.72 25.64
C THR A 101 9.61 -10.15 24.52
N SER A 102 8.71 -11.10 24.80
CA SER A 102 7.76 -11.61 23.79
C SER A 102 6.75 -10.57 23.33
N ILE A 103 6.29 -9.68 24.23
CA ILE A 103 5.41 -8.57 23.87
C ILE A 103 6.13 -7.61 22.93
N THR A 104 7.36 -7.23 23.27
CA THR A 104 8.16 -6.30 22.45
C THR A 104 8.40 -6.88 21.06
N ASN A 105 8.90 -8.11 20.98
CA ASN A 105 9.16 -8.80 19.72
C ASN A 105 7.88 -8.99 18.89
N TYR A 106 6.75 -9.27 19.52
CA TYR A 106 5.48 -9.41 18.82
C TYR A 106 4.99 -8.08 18.23
N ILE A 107 5.16 -6.97 18.94
CA ILE A 107 4.84 -5.63 18.44
C ILE A 107 5.70 -5.28 17.23
N ASP A 108 7.01 -5.56 17.30
CA ASP A 108 7.92 -5.30 16.18
C ASP A 108 7.60 -6.19 14.97
N TYR A 109 7.30 -7.48 15.19
CA TYR A 109 6.81 -8.38 14.16
C TYR A 109 5.53 -7.86 13.46
N LEU A 110 4.58 -7.32 14.23
CA LEU A 110 3.37 -6.73 13.67
C LEU A 110 3.67 -5.49 12.82
N ARG A 111 4.58 -4.61 13.27
CA ARG A 111 5.02 -3.43 12.52
C ARG A 111 5.62 -3.81 11.18
N GLU A 112 6.59 -4.74 11.17
CA GLU A 112 7.21 -5.21 9.94
C GLU A 112 6.21 -5.86 8.98
N THR A 113 5.26 -6.63 9.52
CA THR A 113 4.23 -7.31 8.71
C THR A 113 3.27 -6.29 8.09
N LEU A 114 2.90 -5.24 8.83
CA LEU A 114 2.06 -4.16 8.34
C LEU A 114 2.76 -3.31 7.28
N ASP A 115 4.04 -3.00 7.48
CA ASP A 115 4.86 -2.23 6.54
C ASP A 115 5.02 -3.00 5.21
N LYS A 116 5.39 -4.28 5.26
CA LYS A 116 5.48 -5.14 4.06
C LYS A 116 4.14 -5.25 3.31
N ASN A 117 3.03 -5.33 4.03
CA ASN A 117 1.68 -5.34 3.43
C ASN A 117 1.27 -3.98 2.85
N SER A 118 1.84 -2.88 3.33
CA SER A 118 1.60 -1.53 2.79
C SER A 118 2.38 -1.31 1.49
N GLU A 119 3.65 -1.73 1.45
CA GLU A 119 4.50 -1.64 0.26
C GLU A 119 3.99 -2.51 -0.88
N GLY A 120 3.60 -3.76 -0.59
CA GLY A 120 3.02 -4.67 -1.58
C GLY A 120 1.73 -4.13 -2.21
N ARG A 121 0.82 -3.57 -1.38
CA ARG A 121 -0.43 -2.96 -1.86
C ARG A 121 -0.17 -1.71 -2.71
N GLN A 122 0.80 -0.89 -2.33
CA GLN A 122 1.15 0.32 -3.08
C GLN A 122 1.76 -0.03 -4.44
N GLN A 123 2.62 -1.05 -4.52
CA GLN A 123 3.20 -1.53 -5.76
C GLN A 123 2.14 -2.09 -6.72
N GLU A 124 1.18 -2.89 -6.22
CA GLU A 124 0.07 -3.40 -7.04
C GLU A 124 -0.84 -2.28 -7.57
N LEU A 125 -1.14 -1.27 -6.74
CA LEU A 125 -1.91 -0.10 -7.13
C LEU A 125 -1.20 0.69 -8.24
N ASN A 126 0.11 0.91 -8.10
CA ASN A 126 0.91 1.60 -9.11
C ASN A 126 0.95 0.79 -10.42
N LYS A 127 1.15 -0.54 -10.36
CA LYS A 127 1.13 -1.41 -11.54
C LYS A 127 -0.21 -1.34 -12.28
N LYS A 128 -1.33 -1.41 -11.55
CA LYS A 128 -2.67 -1.26 -12.14
C LYS A 128 -2.87 0.11 -12.80
N LYS A 129 -2.34 1.19 -12.20
CA LYS A 129 -2.38 2.52 -12.81
C LYS A 129 -1.58 2.59 -14.11
N TYR A 130 -0.34 2.10 -14.10
CA TYR A 130 0.50 2.06 -15.31
C TYR A 130 -0.11 1.20 -16.41
N ASP A 131 -0.67 0.02 -16.07
CA ASP A 131 -1.34 -0.84 -17.03
C ASP A 131 -2.60 -0.18 -17.62
N ALA A 132 -3.35 0.58 -16.82
CA ALA A 132 -4.51 1.34 -17.28
C ALA A 132 -4.09 2.48 -18.23
N GLU A 133 -3.07 3.24 -17.88
CA GLU A 133 -2.52 4.33 -18.70
C GLU A 133 -1.96 3.80 -20.03
N LEU A 134 -1.23 2.68 -20.00
CA LEU A 134 -0.72 2.01 -21.21
C LEU A 134 -1.86 1.55 -22.13
N LYS A 135 -2.94 0.98 -21.55
CA LYS A 135 -4.12 0.60 -22.32
C LYS A 135 -4.81 1.80 -22.95
N GLU A 136 -4.91 2.91 -22.22
CA GLU A 136 -5.50 4.14 -22.74
C GLU A 136 -4.69 4.72 -23.91
N LEU A 137 -3.36 4.76 -23.78
CA LEU A 137 -2.46 5.20 -24.85
C LEU A 137 -2.59 4.32 -26.10
N LYS A 138 -2.55 2.99 -25.93
CA LYS A 138 -2.76 2.05 -27.05
C LYS A 138 -4.12 2.23 -27.72
N LEU A 139 -5.18 2.47 -26.94
CA LEU A 139 -6.52 2.75 -27.48
C LEU A 139 -6.52 4.05 -28.30
N LYS A 140 -5.84 5.09 -27.82
CA LYS A 140 -5.70 6.36 -28.55
C LYS A 140 -4.93 6.17 -29.86
N GLU A 141 -3.85 5.40 -29.85
CA GLU A 141 -3.07 5.07 -31.07
C GLU A 141 -3.93 4.30 -32.08
N GLN A 142 -4.59 3.22 -31.65
CA GLN A 142 -5.48 2.44 -32.51
C GLN A 142 -6.62 3.27 -33.09
N LYS A 143 -7.23 4.16 -32.28
CA LYS A 143 -8.26 5.09 -32.78
C LYS A 143 -7.69 6.03 -33.84
N LYS A 144 -6.50 6.59 -33.63
CA LYS A 144 -5.84 7.43 -34.65
C LYS A 144 -5.55 6.65 -35.93
N GLU A 145 -5.07 5.41 -35.83
CA GLU A 145 -4.84 4.54 -36.99
C GLU A 145 -6.14 4.22 -37.73
N LEU A 146 -7.23 3.94 -37.01
CA LEU A 146 -8.55 3.72 -37.60
C LEU A 146 -9.05 4.95 -38.35
N HIS A 147 -8.98 6.15 -37.75
CA HIS A 147 -9.35 7.40 -38.41
C HIS A 147 -8.52 7.64 -39.67
N ARG A 148 -7.18 7.52 -39.57
CA ARG A 148 -6.30 7.65 -40.75
C ARG A 148 -6.63 6.65 -41.85
N THR A 149 -6.98 5.42 -41.49
CA THR A 149 -7.32 4.37 -42.47
C THR A 149 -8.67 4.64 -43.13
N GLU A 150 -9.67 5.07 -42.37
CA GLU A 150 -11.00 5.39 -42.90
C GLU A 150 -10.93 6.61 -43.84
N ASP A 151 -10.21 7.66 -43.44
CA ASP A 151 -10.01 8.86 -44.25
C ASP A 151 -9.35 8.50 -45.59
N VAL A 152 -8.23 7.77 -45.56
CA VAL A 152 -7.52 7.34 -46.78
C VAL A 152 -8.42 6.49 -47.69
N LYS A 153 -9.25 5.63 -47.12
CA LYS A 153 -10.15 4.77 -47.89
C LYS A 153 -11.22 5.59 -48.62
N THR A 154 -11.84 6.57 -47.96
CA THR A 154 -12.84 7.46 -48.58
C THR A 154 -12.22 8.25 -49.73
N VAL A 155 -11.02 8.79 -49.50
CA VAL A 155 -10.24 9.57 -50.47
C VAL A 155 -9.97 8.75 -51.74
N ILE A 156 -9.44 7.53 -51.60
CA ILE A 156 -9.18 6.62 -52.73
C ILE A 156 -10.49 6.21 -53.42
N GLN A 157 -11.54 5.92 -52.66
CA GLN A 157 -12.82 5.49 -53.21
C GLN A 157 -13.45 6.57 -54.08
N ASN A 158 -13.41 7.83 -53.67
CA ASN A 158 -13.92 8.96 -54.45
C ASN A 158 -13.11 9.17 -55.74
N MET A 159 -11.78 9.09 -55.68
CA MET A 159 -10.93 9.15 -56.88
C MET A 159 -11.31 8.08 -57.92
N ILE A 160 -11.47 6.82 -57.48
CA ILE A 160 -11.82 5.70 -58.38
C ILE A 160 -13.22 5.89 -58.98
N LEU A 161 -14.19 6.37 -58.19
CA LEU A 161 -15.56 6.62 -58.68
C LEU A 161 -15.58 7.72 -59.74
N ASN A 162 -14.84 8.82 -59.52
CA ASN A 162 -14.72 9.92 -60.47
C ASN A 162 -14.04 9.47 -61.77
N PHE A 163 -12.92 8.73 -61.67
CA PHE A 163 -12.24 8.15 -62.82
C PHE A 163 -13.18 7.27 -63.66
N ARG A 164 -13.92 6.38 -62.99
CA ARG A 164 -14.86 5.48 -63.65
C ARG A 164 -15.96 6.25 -64.37
N GLY A 165 -16.54 7.26 -63.71
CA GLY A 165 -17.58 8.10 -64.30
C GLY A 165 -17.10 8.79 -65.58
N LYS A 166 -15.95 9.45 -65.52
CA LYS A 166 -15.37 10.14 -66.68
C LYS A 166 -14.93 9.17 -67.79
N SER A 167 -14.35 8.03 -67.43
CA SER A 167 -13.96 7.00 -68.40
C SER A 167 -15.14 6.48 -69.21
N LEU A 168 -16.32 6.35 -68.58
CA LEU A 168 -17.54 5.92 -69.28
C LEU A 168 -18.09 7.00 -70.22
N VAL A 169 -17.84 8.28 -69.93
CA VAL A 169 -18.29 9.41 -70.77
C VAL A 169 -17.30 9.72 -71.91
N LEU A 170 -16.02 9.38 -71.73
CA LEU A 170 -14.94 9.68 -72.68
C LEU A 170 -15.26 9.23 -74.13
N PRO A 171 -15.75 8.00 -74.39
CA PRO A 171 -16.04 7.56 -75.76
C PRO A 171 -17.15 8.38 -76.42
N SER A 172 -18.20 8.74 -75.67
CA SER A 172 -19.29 9.58 -76.17
C SER A 172 -18.82 11.00 -76.49
N LYS A 173 -17.83 11.52 -75.75
CA LYS A 173 -17.22 12.83 -76.01
C LYS A 173 -16.30 12.80 -77.23
N LEU A 174 -15.54 11.71 -77.42
CA LEU A 174 -14.59 11.57 -78.52
C LEU A 174 -15.25 11.20 -79.86
N ALA A 175 -16.34 10.44 -79.83
CA ALA A 175 -16.97 9.89 -81.03
C ALA A 175 -17.30 10.94 -82.12
N PRO A 176 -17.90 12.11 -81.83
CA PRO A 176 -18.19 13.13 -82.86
C PRO A 176 -16.94 13.72 -83.51
N THR A 177 -15.88 13.89 -82.71
CA THR A 177 -14.59 14.45 -83.14
C THR A 177 -13.83 13.45 -84.02
N LEU A 178 -13.82 12.18 -83.60
CA LEU A 178 -13.13 11.11 -84.32
C LEU A 178 -13.88 10.66 -85.59
N ALA A 179 -15.20 10.82 -85.65
CA ALA A 179 -16.01 10.44 -86.81
C ALA A 179 -15.63 11.20 -88.11
N HIS A 180 -14.99 12.35 -88.00
CA HIS A 180 -14.61 13.20 -89.14
C HIS A 180 -13.09 13.20 -89.44
N GLU A 181 -12.29 12.47 -88.66
CA GLU A 181 -10.83 12.47 -88.79
C GLU A 181 -10.35 11.22 -89.55
N ALA A 182 -9.77 11.42 -90.74
CA ALA A 182 -9.30 10.33 -91.60
C ALA A 182 -7.84 9.93 -91.34
N ASN A 183 -7.08 10.75 -90.60
CA ASN A 183 -5.67 10.47 -90.27
C ASN A 183 -5.56 9.68 -88.97
N THR A 184 -5.09 8.44 -89.07
CA THR A 184 -4.92 7.52 -87.94
C THR A 184 -3.96 8.03 -86.86
N GLU A 185 -2.89 8.74 -87.24
CA GLU A 185 -1.94 9.32 -86.27
C GLU A 185 -2.61 10.40 -85.42
N LYS A 186 -3.45 11.24 -86.04
CA LYS A 186 -4.21 12.27 -85.32
C LYS A 186 -5.28 11.67 -84.40
N VAL A 187 -5.93 10.60 -84.84
CA VAL A 187 -6.90 9.85 -84.01
C VAL A 187 -6.22 9.31 -82.75
N GLU A 188 -5.03 8.72 -82.90
CA GLU A 188 -4.26 8.21 -81.77
C GLU A 188 -3.82 9.34 -80.82
N GLU A 189 -3.36 10.47 -81.35
CA GLU A 189 -2.98 11.64 -80.56
C GLU A 189 -4.14 12.17 -79.72
N ILE A 190 -5.33 12.31 -80.31
CA ILE A 190 -6.54 12.79 -79.62
C ILE A 190 -6.92 11.85 -78.48
N ILE A 191 -6.96 10.54 -78.74
CA ILE A 191 -7.30 9.53 -77.72
C ILE A 191 -6.26 9.57 -76.60
N ARG A 192 -4.98 9.58 -76.94
CA ARG A 192 -3.88 9.58 -75.97
C ARG A 192 -3.93 10.84 -75.09
N LYS A 193 -4.16 12.01 -75.69
CA LYS A 193 -4.32 13.28 -74.96
C LYS A 193 -5.48 13.21 -73.98
N SER A 194 -6.66 12.75 -74.41
CA SER A 194 -7.82 12.66 -73.54
C SER A 194 -7.68 11.62 -72.43
N VAL A 195 -6.92 10.54 -72.64
CA VAL A 195 -6.57 9.59 -71.57
C VAL A 195 -5.60 10.21 -70.57
N TYR A 196 -4.60 10.97 -71.03
CA TYR A 196 -3.69 11.69 -70.13
C TYR A 196 -4.41 12.76 -69.31
N GLU A 197 -5.28 13.57 -69.92
CA GLU A 197 -6.10 14.55 -69.19
C GLU A 197 -6.92 13.90 -68.06
N LEU A 198 -7.48 12.72 -68.32
CA LEU A 198 -8.30 11.98 -67.36
C LEU A 198 -7.47 11.35 -66.22
N LEU A 199 -6.21 10.97 -66.50
CA LEU A 199 -5.26 10.50 -65.50
C LEU A 199 -4.65 11.65 -64.67
N GLU A 200 -4.47 12.82 -65.28
CA GLU A 200 -3.91 14.00 -64.62
C GLU A 200 -4.93 14.57 -63.62
N GLU A 201 -6.21 14.65 -63.99
CA GLU A 201 -7.31 14.95 -63.07
C GLU A 201 -7.45 13.93 -61.91
N LEU A 202 -6.98 12.69 -62.09
CA LEU A 202 -6.92 11.70 -61.01
C LEU A 202 -5.82 12.05 -59.99
N SER A 203 -4.69 12.59 -60.47
CA SER A 203 -3.52 12.91 -59.67
C SER A 203 -3.63 14.25 -58.93
N GLU A 204 -4.41 15.19 -59.46
CA GLU A 204 -4.62 16.53 -58.89
C GLU A 204 -5.79 16.59 -57.89
N TRP A 205 -6.46 15.48 -57.60
CA TRP A 205 -7.65 15.48 -56.73
C TRP A 205 -7.29 15.70 -55.25
N ASP A 206 -7.71 16.84 -54.68
CA ASP A 206 -7.64 17.13 -53.25
C ASP A 206 -8.96 16.73 -52.55
N PRO A 207 -8.92 15.87 -51.53
CA PRO A 207 -10.11 15.51 -50.76
C PRO A 207 -10.71 16.61 -49.88
N ASN A 208 -10.08 17.79 -49.75
CA ASN A 208 -10.56 18.91 -48.94
C ASN A 208 -11.20 20.06 -49.75
N ASP A 209 -11.28 19.94 -51.08
CA ASP A 209 -11.95 20.90 -51.98
C ASP A 209 -13.46 20.59 -52.18
#